data_AF-A0A496WN80-F1
#
_entry.id   AF-A0A496WN80-F1
#
_cell.length_a   1.000
_cell.length_b   1.000
_cell.length_c   1.000
_cell.angle_alpha   90.00
_cell.angle_beta   90.00
_cell.angle_gamma   90.00
#
_symmetry.space_group_name_H-M   'P 1'
#
loop_
_entity.id
_entity.type
_entity.pdbx_description
1 polymer ?
#
loop_
_entity_poly.entity_id
_entity_poly.type
_entity_poly.pdbx_seq_one_letter_code
_entity_poly.pdbx_strand_id
1 'polypeptide(L)'
;MIIVGFRLSDWQQQKNRTLTYEDVELIGLWPVRTSTGEIVNGQLESAIGRTGLPQLIISDDGRDLHRGLSLFQEQHSEVVWIYDIKHKTASLLKRELEGDPLWTAFATRANQMKRQVYQTELAFSNSPQQRGKARYMSVDTLVAWGVKVLKWLDEPRPTGRELALDRIEEKLGWLRDYREPLRCWEQAMQVI
;
A
#
# COMPACT_ATOMS: atom_id res chain seq x y z
N MET A 1 0.81 -18.91 5.48
CA MET A 1 -0.07 -18.22 4.52
C MET A 1 -1.45 -18.00 5.13
N ILE A 2 -2.15 -16.95 4.71
CA ILE A 2 -3.59 -16.77 4.92
C ILE A 2 -4.27 -16.83 3.56
N ILE A 3 -5.36 -17.59 3.44
CA ILE A 3 -6.22 -17.62 2.27
C ILE A 3 -7.62 -17.21 2.70
N VAL A 4 -8.14 -16.19 2.05
CA VAL A 4 -9.55 -15.80 2.11
C VAL A 4 -10.14 -15.95 0.72
N GLY A 5 -11.45 -16.17 0.64
CA GLY A 5 -12.12 -16.25 -0.64
C GLY A 5 -13.61 -15.98 -0.52
N PHE A 6 -14.25 -15.92 -1.68
CA PHE A 6 -15.69 -15.72 -1.81
C PHE A 6 -16.16 -16.56 -3.01
N ARG A 7 -17.45 -16.89 -3.03
CA ARG A 7 -18.02 -17.66 -4.16
C ARG A 7 -18.31 -16.73 -5.32
N LEU A 8 -17.75 -17.07 -6.49
CA LEU A 8 -17.98 -16.28 -7.70
C LEU A 8 -19.46 -16.25 -8.11
N SER A 9 -20.17 -17.37 -7.95
CA SER A 9 -21.61 -17.47 -8.26
C SER A 9 -22.43 -16.45 -7.49
N ASP A 10 -22.07 -16.21 -6.23
CA ASP A 10 -22.84 -15.37 -5.32
C ASP A 10 -22.52 -13.90 -5.62
N TRP A 11 -21.23 -13.58 -5.82
CA TRP A 11 -20.78 -12.24 -6.24
C TRP A 11 -21.38 -11.79 -7.57
N GLN A 12 -21.52 -12.69 -8.56
CA GLN A 12 -22.08 -12.36 -9.86
C GLN A 12 -23.57 -11.95 -9.80
N GLN A 13 -24.31 -12.45 -8.81
CA GLN A 13 -25.72 -12.13 -8.57
C GLN A 13 -25.93 -10.80 -7.85
N GLN A 14 -24.90 -10.26 -7.22
CA GLN A 14 -25.00 -8.99 -6.50
C GLN A 14 -25.16 -7.81 -7.47
N LYS A 15 -26.07 -6.89 -7.14
CA LYS A 15 -26.24 -5.63 -7.88
C LYS A 15 -25.01 -4.73 -7.76
N ASN A 16 -24.43 -4.67 -6.56
CA ASN A 16 -23.17 -4.01 -6.30
C ASN A 16 -22.10 -5.09 -6.10
N ARG A 17 -21.04 -5.05 -6.90
CA ARG A 17 -19.95 -6.04 -6.90
C ARG A 17 -18.73 -5.59 -6.08
N THR A 18 -18.84 -4.51 -5.32
CA THR A 18 -17.82 -4.14 -4.34
C THR A 18 -17.88 -5.11 -3.17
N LEU A 19 -16.82 -5.89 -2.96
CA LEU A 19 -16.72 -6.81 -1.83
C LEU A 19 -16.63 -6.06 -0.50
N THR A 20 -17.32 -6.58 0.50
CA THR A 20 -17.24 -6.19 1.91
C THR A 20 -16.62 -7.32 2.73
N TYR A 21 -16.36 -7.09 4.02
CA TYR A 21 -15.85 -8.13 4.91
C TYR A 21 -16.82 -9.31 5.09
N GLU A 22 -18.12 -9.08 4.90
CA GLU A 22 -19.15 -10.12 5.03
C GLU A 22 -19.19 -11.06 3.81
N ASP A 23 -18.62 -10.64 2.68
CA ASP A 23 -18.58 -11.44 1.45
C ASP A 23 -17.42 -12.44 1.40
N VAL A 24 -16.42 -12.28 2.28
CA VAL A 24 -15.20 -13.10 2.30
C VAL A 24 -15.13 -14.00 3.54
N GLU A 25 -14.74 -15.25 3.31
CA GLU A 25 -14.53 -16.24 4.36
C GLU A 25 -13.07 -16.67 4.47
N LEU A 26 -12.67 -17.10 5.68
CA LEU A 26 -11.35 -17.66 5.93
C LEU A 26 -11.30 -19.12 5.44
N ILE A 27 -10.59 -19.35 4.34
CA ILE A 27 -10.35 -20.69 3.76
C ILE A 27 -9.17 -21.37 4.45
N GLY A 28 -8.21 -20.63 4.96
CA GLY A 28 -7.12 -21.25 5.71
C GLY A 28 -6.13 -20.27 6.28
N LEU A 29 -5.55 -20.66 7.41
CA LEU A 29 -4.49 -19.94 8.09
C LEU A 29 -3.44 -20.95 8.54
N TRP A 30 -2.26 -20.88 7.92
CA TRP A 30 -1.14 -21.76 8.23
C TRP A 30 0.06 -20.92 8.65
N PRO A 31 0.25 -20.71 9.97
CA PRO A 31 1.49 -20.18 10.50
C PRO A 31 2.62 -21.18 10.25
N VAL A 32 3.72 -20.73 9.65
CA VAL A 32 4.88 -21.57 9.36
C VAL A 32 6.15 -20.87 9.83
N ARG A 33 7.15 -21.65 10.24
CA ARG A 33 8.47 -21.12 10.60
C ARG A 33 9.27 -20.68 9.37
N THR A 34 9.10 -21.42 8.27
CA THR A 34 9.71 -21.16 6.98
C THR A 34 8.64 -21.28 5.91
N SER A 35 8.68 -20.40 4.91
CA SER A 35 7.78 -20.42 3.76
C SER A 35 8.60 -20.69 2.51
N THR A 36 8.27 -21.78 1.80
CA THR A 36 8.86 -22.16 0.51
C THR A 36 7.74 -22.42 -0.48
N GLY A 37 8.05 -22.49 -1.78
CA GLY A 37 7.04 -22.77 -2.79
C GLY A 37 6.33 -24.11 -2.57
N GLU A 38 7.03 -25.13 -2.12
CA GLU A 38 6.46 -26.45 -1.83
C GLU A 38 5.48 -26.40 -0.64
N ILE A 39 5.82 -25.62 0.39
CA ILE A 39 4.94 -25.40 1.54
C ILE A 39 3.69 -24.63 1.11
N VAL A 40 3.85 -23.59 0.28
CA VAL A 40 2.72 -22.82 -0.28
C VAL A 40 1.83 -23.73 -1.12
N ASN A 41 2.41 -24.54 -2.02
CA ASN A 41 1.66 -25.49 -2.85
C ASN A 41 0.82 -26.45 -1.99
N GLY A 42 1.42 -27.08 -0.97
CA GLY A 42 0.69 -27.98 -0.08
C GLY A 42 -0.44 -27.30 0.70
N GLN A 43 -0.29 -26.00 1.01
CA GLN A 43 -1.35 -25.21 1.64
C GLN A 43 -2.49 -24.87 0.65
N LEU A 44 -2.18 -24.63 -0.62
CA LEU A 44 -3.17 -24.47 -1.70
C LEU A 44 -3.94 -25.77 -1.94
N GLU A 45 -3.25 -26.91 -2.01
CA GLU A 45 -3.88 -28.24 -2.09
C GLU A 45 -4.82 -28.51 -0.91
N SER A 46 -4.37 -28.15 0.31
CA SER A 46 -5.20 -28.28 1.51
C SER A 46 -6.46 -27.40 1.44
N ALA A 47 -6.40 -26.26 0.74
CA ALA A 47 -7.55 -25.38 0.55
C ALA A 47 -8.61 -25.97 -0.39
N ILE A 48 -8.20 -26.75 -1.41
CA ILE A 48 -9.12 -27.45 -2.32
C ILE A 48 -10.11 -28.31 -1.55
N GLY A 49 -9.66 -29.01 -0.50
CA GLY A 49 -10.53 -29.85 0.33
C GLY A 49 -11.70 -29.09 0.98
N ARG A 50 -11.59 -27.76 1.11
CA ARG A 50 -12.63 -26.90 1.69
C ARG A 50 -13.48 -26.20 0.64
N THR A 51 -12.88 -25.73 -0.45
CA THR A 51 -13.57 -24.88 -1.44
C THR A 51 -13.88 -25.57 -2.75
N GLY A 52 -13.31 -26.75 -2.99
CA GLY A 52 -13.06 -27.23 -4.34
C GLY A 52 -11.96 -26.41 -5.02
N LEU A 53 -11.74 -26.68 -6.31
CA LEU A 53 -10.71 -26.00 -7.07
C LEU A 53 -11.11 -24.52 -7.32
N PRO A 54 -10.26 -23.54 -6.98
CA PRO A 54 -10.56 -22.15 -7.23
C PRO A 54 -10.44 -21.83 -8.72
N GLN A 55 -11.36 -21.02 -9.24
CA GLN A 55 -11.24 -20.52 -10.62
C GLN A 55 -10.14 -19.47 -10.77
N LEU A 56 -9.95 -18.65 -9.74
CA LEU A 56 -9.02 -17.53 -9.75
C LEU A 56 -8.35 -17.40 -8.38
N ILE A 57 -7.04 -17.21 -8.40
CA ILE A 57 -6.24 -16.81 -7.24
C ILE A 57 -5.66 -15.43 -7.50
N ILE A 58 -5.75 -14.54 -6.50
CA ILE A 58 -5.11 -13.23 -6.52
C ILE A 58 -4.13 -13.16 -5.36
N SER A 59 -2.86 -12.87 -5.65
CA SER A 59 -1.82 -12.75 -4.63
C SER A 59 -0.77 -11.72 -5.04
N ASP A 60 0.10 -11.33 -4.11
CA ASP A 60 1.36 -10.71 -4.48
C ASP A 60 2.31 -11.70 -5.17
N ASP A 61 3.45 -11.19 -5.65
CA ASP A 61 4.49 -11.94 -6.36
C ASP A 61 5.69 -12.24 -5.42
N GLY A 62 5.41 -12.53 -4.15
CA GLY A 62 6.41 -13.05 -3.23
C GLY A 62 7.06 -14.31 -3.81
N ARG A 63 8.38 -14.45 -3.71
CA ARG A 63 9.13 -15.54 -4.39
C ARG A 63 8.62 -16.94 -4.04
N ASP A 64 8.26 -17.16 -2.79
CA ASP A 64 7.66 -18.39 -2.29
C ASP A 64 6.23 -18.59 -2.83
N LEU A 65 5.41 -17.55 -2.83
CA LEU A 65 4.07 -17.57 -3.42
C LEU A 65 4.11 -17.87 -4.93
N HIS A 66 4.96 -17.16 -5.67
CA HIS A 66 5.17 -17.37 -7.10
C HIS A 66 5.51 -18.84 -7.39
N ARG A 67 6.54 -19.38 -6.72
CA ARG A 67 6.94 -20.77 -6.91
C ARG A 67 5.83 -21.75 -6.52
N GLY A 68 5.14 -21.51 -5.42
CA GLY A 68 4.06 -22.37 -4.96
C GLY A 68 2.86 -22.37 -5.91
N LEU A 69 2.49 -21.20 -6.45
CA LEU A 69 1.43 -21.08 -7.45
C LEU A 69 1.82 -21.70 -8.79
N SER A 70 3.08 -21.57 -9.21
CA SER A 70 3.57 -22.29 -10.39
C SER A 70 3.44 -23.81 -10.22
N LEU A 71 3.89 -24.34 -9.08
CA LEU A 71 3.76 -25.78 -8.76
C LEU A 71 2.29 -26.22 -8.71
N PHE A 72 1.41 -25.37 -8.19
CA PHE A 72 -0.02 -25.65 -8.12
C PHE A 72 -0.67 -25.67 -9.51
N GLN A 73 -0.32 -24.72 -10.38
CA GLN A 73 -0.81 -24.65 -11.76
C GLN A 73 -0.25 -25.77 -12.66
N GLU A 74 0.91 -26.33 -12.34
CA GLU A 74 1.42 -27.55 -13.01
C GLU A 74 0.47 -28.73 -12.79
N GLN A 75 -0.26 -28.77 -11.67
CA GLN A 75 -1.21 -29.82 -11.31
C GLN A 75 -2.66 -29.46 -11.70
N HIS A 76 -3.00 -28.16 -11.66
CA HIS A 76 -4.34 -27.63 -11.91
C HIS A 76 -4.30 -26.48 -12.92
N SER A 77 -4.09 -26.84 -14.19
CA SER A 77 -3.87 -25.88 -15.29
C SER A 77 -5.04 -24.92 -15.56
N GLU A 78 -6.25 -25.28 -15.10
CA GLU A 78 -7.46 -24.47 -15.21
C GLU A 78 -7.52 -23.32 -14.20
N VAL A 79 -6.69 -23.34 -13.15
CA VAL A 79 -6.66 -22.26 -12.15
C VAL A 79 -5.91 -21.08 -12.73
N VAL A 80 -6.61 -19.94 -12.81
CA VAL A 80 -6.00 -18.68 -13.20
C VAL A 80 -5.34 -18.04 -11.97
N TRP A 81 -4.13 -17.51 -12.14
CA TRP A 81 -3.48 -16.67 -11.15
C TRP A 81 -3.27 -15.26 -11.70
N ILE A 82 -3.70 -14.25 -10.95
CA ILE A 82 -3.52 -12.83 -11.26
C ILE A 82 -2.71 -12.17 -10.16
N TYR A 83 -1.73 -11.36 -10.56
CA TYR A 83 -0.95 -10.54 -9.64
C TYR A 83 -1.82 -9.39 -9.09
N ASP A 84 -1.89 -9.27 -7.78
CA ASP A 84 -2.35 -8.09 -7.06
C ASP A 84 -1.77 -6.80 -7.67
N ILE A 85 -2.67 -6.02 -8.28
CA ILE A 85 -2.34 -4.78 -8.99
C ILE A 85 -1.76 -3.71 -8.07
N LYS A 86 -2.17 -3.66 -6.79
CA LYS A 86 -1.65 -2.70 -5.82
C LYS A 86 -0.21 -3.03 -5.48
N HIS A 87 0.11 -4.30 -5.29
CA HIS A 87 1.50 -4.73 -5.10
C HIS A 87 2.35 -4.53 -6.36
N LYS A 88 1.81 -4.83 -7.54
CA LYS A 88 2.52 -4.58 -8.81
C LYS A 88 2.87 -3.10 -8.98
N THR A 89 1.88 -2.24 -8.75
CA THR A 89 2.02 -0.78 -8.76
C THR A 89 3.09 -0.31 -7.79
N ALA A 90 3.05 -0.78 -6.54
CA ALA A 90 4.06 -0.45 -5.54
C ALA A 90 5.47 -0.88 -5.95
N SER A 91 5.61 -2.03 -6.62
CA SER A 91 6.91 -2.49 -7.15
C SER A 91 7.43 -1.60 -8.28
N LEU A 92 6.55 -1.11 -9.16
CA LEU A 92 6.92 -0.15 -10.20
C LEU A 92 7.35 1.19 -9.59
N LEU A 93 6.55 1.74 -8.68
CA LEU A 93 6.88 2.97 -7.95
C LEU A 93 8.18 2.85 -7.18
N LYS A 94 8.43 1.70 -6.55
CA LYS A 94 9.70 1.41 -5.90
C LYS A 94 10.87 1.56 -6.88
N ARG A 95 10.77 0.94 -8.06
CA ARG A 95 11.84 0.98 -9.06
C ARG A 95 12.14 2.41 -9.51
N GLU A 96 11.12 3.23 -9.71
CA GLU A 96 11.29 4.62 -10.16
C GLU A 96 11.81 5.54 -9.04
N LEU A 97 11.34 5.36 -7.79
CA LEU A 97 11.59 6.30 -6.69
C LEU A 97 12.75 5.91 -5.77
N GLU A 98 13.11 4.63 -5.66
CA GLU A 98 14.16 4.17 -4.73
C GLU A 98 15.54 4.74 -5.08
N GLY A 99 15.79 4.99 -6.37
CA GLY A 99 17.01 5.63 -6.85
C GLY A 99 16.95 7.16 -6.94
N ASP A 100 15.79 7.77 -6.71
CA ASP A 100 15.61 9.22 -6.82
C ASP A 100 16.08 9.93 -5.53
N PRO A 101 17.15 10.76 -5.59
CA PRO A 101 17.63 11.50 -4.44
C PRO A 101 16.61 12.52 -3.90
N LEU A 102 15.79 13.12 -4.75
CA LEU A 102 14.77 14.09 -4.34
C LEU A 102 13.68 13.39 -3.54
N TRP A 103 13.18 12.26 -4.03
CA TRP A 103 12.23 11.42 -3.30
C TRP A 103 12.78 10.97 -1.95
N THR A 104 14.03 10.47 -1.94
CA THR A 104 14.67 9.99 -0.72
C THR A 104 14.82 11.10 0.32
N ALA A 105 15.25 12.29 -0.10
CA ALA A 105 15.35 13.45 0.76
C ALA A 105 13.98 13.90 1.29
N PHE A 106 12.95 13.96 0.43
CA PHE A 106 11.58 14.29 0.81
C PHE A 106 11.03 13.34 1.87
N ALA A 107 11.08 12.03 1.61
CA ALA A 107 10.57 11.00 2.50
C ALA A 107 11.28 11.01 3.85
N THR A 108 12.61 11.22 3.84
CA THR A 108 13.42 11.34 5.06
C THR A 108 13.02 12.57 5.88
N ARG A 109 12.91 13.73 5.22
CA ARG A 109 12.57 14.99 5.89
C ARG A 109 11.14 14.98 6.46
N ALA A 110 10.19 14.36 5.75
CA ALA A 110 8.83 14.15 6.25
C ALA A 110 8.81 13.31 7.54
N ASN A 111 9.55 12.20 7.58
CA ASN A 111 9.66 11.37 8.79
C ASN A 111 10.34 12.10 9.96
N GLN A 112 11.38 12.89 9.68
CA GLN A 112 12.07 13.67 10.70
C GLN A 112 11.16 14.76 11.27
N MET A 113 10.48 15.50 10.40
CA MET A 113 9.54 16.56 10.77
C MET A 113 8.41 16.00 11.64
N LYS A 114 7.82 14.84 11.29
CA LYS A 114 6.77 14.19 12.08
C LYS A 114 7.15 14.07 13.56
N ARG A 115 8.40 13.67 13.87
CA ARG A 115 8.87 13.51 15.25
C ARG A 115 8.93 14.84 16.00
N GLN A 116 9.16 15.94 15.29
CA GLN A 116 9.26 17.28 15.86
C GLN A 116 7.90 17.92 16.15
N VAL A 117 6.85 17.53 15.40
CA VAL A 117 5.51 18.15 15.50
C VAL A 117 4.46 17.26 16.18
N TYR A 118 4.75 15.99 16.45
CA TYR A 118 3.75 15.01 16.91
C TYR A 118 2.99 15.42 18.18
N GLN A 119 3.63 16.14 19.09
CA GLN A 119 3.05 16.60 20.36
C GLN A 119 3.10 18.13 20.49
N THR A 120 2.96 18.85 19.38
CA THR A 120 2.99 20.32 19.37
C THR A 120 1.69 20.89 18.80
N GLU A 121 1.59 22.23 18.77
CA GLU A 121 0.55 22.98 18.08
C GLU A 121 0.45 22.65 16.58
N LEU A 122 1.53 22.12 15.98
CA LEU A 122 1.60 21.69 14.58
C LEU A 122 1.24 20.21 14.36
N ALA A 123 0.71 19.50 15.36
CA ALA A 123 0.38 18.08 15.22
C ALA A 123 -0.65 17.78 14.09
N PHE A 124 -1.44 18.76 13.67
CA PHE A 124 -2.35 18.63 12.52
C PHE A 124 -1.61 18.42 11.18
N SER A 125 -0.32 18.81 11.09
CA SER A 125 0.51 18.68 9.89
C SER A 125 1.36 17.40 9.87
N ASN A 126 1.16 16.47 10.82
CA ASN A 126 1.89 15.21 10.88
C ASN A 126 1.85 14.44 9.56
N SER A 127 3.01 13.98 9.11
CA SER A 127 3.09 13.10 7.93
C SER A 127 2.48 11.72 8.24
N PRO A 128 1.98 11.00 7.21
CA PRO A 128 1.56 9.62 7.38
C PRO A 128 2.74 8.75 7.85
N GLN A 129 2.43 7.63 8.49
CA GLN A 129 3.45 6.68 8.96
C GLN A 129 4.10 5.98 7.77
N GLN A 130 5.39 6.22 7.55
CA GLN A 130 6.15 5.49 6.55
C GLN A 130 6.62 4.16 7.17
N ARG A 131 6.05 3.05 6.69
CA ARG A 131 6.37 1.71 7.20
C ARG A 131 7.72 1.24 6.65
N GLY A 132 8.48 0.47 7.43
CA GLY A 132 9.74 -0.10 6.95
C GLY A 132 9.54 -1.01 5.73
N LYS A 133 8.53 -1.91 5.82
CA LYS A 133 8.03 -2.77 4.75
C LYS A 133 6.83 -2.13 4.06
N ALA A 134 6.62 -2.42 2.78
CA ALA A 134 5.47 -1.96 1.99
C ALA A 134 5.31 -0.42 1.89
N ARG A 135 6.38 0.37 2.13
CA ARG A 135 6.31 1.85 2.04
C ARG A 135 5.80 2.38 0.71
N TYR A 136 6.09 1.64 -0.37
CA TYR A 136 5.67 2.02 -1.72
C TYR A 136 4.19 1.74 -2.01
N MET A 137 3.47 1.02 -1.14
CA MET A 137 2.01 0.84 -1.23
C MET A 137 1.21 2.05 -0.70
N SER A 138 1.90 3.04 -0.14
CA SER A 138 1.33 4.24 0.49
C SER A 138 2.01 5.53 0.05
N VAL A 139 2.65 5.52 -1.13
CA VAL A 139 3.36 6.68 -1.68
C VAL A 139 2.38 7.81 -1.99
N ASP A 140 1.25 7.46 -2.61
CA ASP A 140 0.10 8.31 -2.86
C ASP A 140 -0.31 9.10 -1.61
N THR A 141 -0.39 8.41 -0.46
CA THR A 141 -0.80 9.03 0.80
C THR A 141 0.23 10.04 1.30
N LEU A 142 1.53 9.77 1.13
CA LEU A 142 2.60 10.69 1.51
C LEU A 142 2.65 11.90 0.58
N VAL A 143 2.49 11.70 -0.73
CA VAL A 143 2.44 12.80 -1.72
C VAL A 143 1.23 13.68 -1.47
N ALA A 144 0.03 13.10 -1.32
CA ALA A 144 -1.20 13.83 -1.03
C ALA A 144 -1.10 14.63 0.28
N TRP A 145 -0.44 14.08 1.30
CA TRP A 145 -0.13 14.83 2.52
C TRP A 145 0.76 16.04 2.23
N GLY A 146 1.84 15.88 1.46
CA GLY A 146 2.75 16.96 1.09
C GLY A 146 2.02 18.08 0.34
N VAL A 147 1.22 17.73 -0.68
CA VAL A 147 0.39 18.69 -1.43
C VAL A 147 -0.58 19.44 -0.50
N LYS A 148 -1.26 18.72 0.40
CA LYS A 148 -2.21 19.31 1.35
C LYS A 148 -1.54 20.30 2.31
N VAL A 149 -0.38 19.94 2.89
CA VAL A 149 0.34 20.82 3.82
C VAL A 149 0.94 22.01 3.07
N LEU A 150 1.46 21.82 1.86
CA LEU A 150 1.96 22.91 1.04
C LEU A 150 0.86 23.93 0.70
N LYS A 151 -0.32 23.45 0.33
CA LYS A 151 -1.49 24.31 0.11
C LYS A 151 -1.88 25.09 1.37
N TRP A 152 -1.80 24.47 2.55
CA TRP A 152 -2.04 25.17 3.81
C TRP A 152 -0.95 26.20 4.14
N LEU A 153 0.31 25.98 3.72
CA LEU A 153 1.38 26.98 3.87
C LEU A 153 1.18 28.20 2.96
N ASP A 154 0.57 28.01 1.80
CA ASP A 154 0.23 29.09 0.86
C ASP A 154 -0.99 29.88 1.34
N GLU A 155 -2.00 29.17 1.84
CA GLU A 155 -3.26 29.72 2.34
C GLU A 155 -3.58 29.17 3.74
N PRO A 156 -2.96 29.73 4.81
CA PRO A 156 -3.17 29.26 6.16
C PRO A 156 -4.63 29.39 6.58
N ARG A 157 -5.23 28.26 6.96
CA ARG A 157 -6.58 28.22 7.55
C ARG A 157 -6.49 28.19 9.07
N PRO A 158 -7.44 28.81 9.78
CA PRO A 158 -7.49 28.75 11.24
C PRO A 158 -7.49 27.32 11.75
N THR A 159 -6.59 27.01 12.68
CA THR A 159 -6.47 25.68 13.30
C THR A 159 -7.11 25.61 14.69
N GLY A 160 -7.72 26.73 15.14
CA GLY A 160 -8.23 26.88 16.50
C GLY A 160 -7.13 27.03 17.56
N ARG A 161 -5.87 27.18 17.13
CA ARG A 161 -4.70 27.42 18.00
C ARG A 161 -3.91 28.61 17.47
N GLU A 162 -3.29 29.35 18.37
CA GLU A 162 -2.32 30.37 17.99
C GLU A 162 -1.04 29.67 17.51
N LEU A 163 -0.59 30.01 16.31
CA LEU A 163 0.59 29.42 15.69
C LEU A 163 1.63 30.51 15.46
N ALA A 164 2.83 30.30 15.99
CA ALA A 164 3.94 31.20 15.76
C ALA A 164 4.49 31.00 14.33
N LEU A 165 4.56 32.08 13.54
CA LEU A 165 4.94 32.03 12.12
C LEU A 165 6.37 31.51 11.91
N ASP A 166 7.28 31.89 12.80
CA ASP A 166 8.66 31.42 12.86
C ASP A 166 8.73 29.89 13.02
N ARG A 167 7.90 29.31 13.90
CA ARG A 167 7.82 27.85 14.07
C ARG A 167 7.23 27.14 12.87
N ILE A 168 6.20 27.72 12.23
CA ILE A 168 5.66 27.16 10.98
C ILE A 168 6.77 27.09 9.94
N GLU A 169 7.51 28.17 9.76
CA GLU A 169 8.59 28.25 8.77
C GLU A 169 9.72 27.26 9.10
N GLU A 170 10.17 27.21 10.35
CA GLU A 170 11.22 26.30 10.82
C GLU A 170 10.86 24.82 10.54
N LYS A 171 9.62 24.43 10.81
CA LYS A 171 9.20 23.02 10.78
C LYS A 171 8.66 22.57 9.43
N LEU A 172 8.00 23.46 8.68
CA LEU A 172 7.24 23.12 7.47
C LEU A 172 7.69 23.90 6.24
N GLY A 173 8.42 25.01 6.40
CA GLY A 173 8.77 25.91 5.29
C GLY A 173 9.53 25.22 4.16
N TRP A 174 10.33 24.21 4.52
CA TRP A 174 11.05 23.36 3.58
C TRP A 174 10.21 22.66 2.52
N LEU A 175 8.92 22.47 2.78
CA LEU A 175 8.03 21.79 1.85
C LEU A 175 7.87 22.57 0.55
N ARG A 176 8.14 23.89 0.57
CA ARG A 176 8.12 24.75 -0.62
C ARG A 176 9.19 24.36 -1.64
N ASP A 177 10.34 23.85 -1.20
CA ASP A 177 11.40 23.33 -2.08
C ASP A 177 10.93 22.13 -2.90
N TYR A 178 9.86 21.45 -2.43
CA TYR A 178 9.29 20.26 -3.05
C TYR A 178 8.01 20.56 -3.85
N ARG A 179 7.66 21.82 -4.10
CA ARG A 179 6.44 22.18 -4.86
C ARG A 179 6.36 21.49 -6.22
N GLU A 180 7.38 21.66 -7.04
CA GLU A 180 7.41 21.04 -8.37
C GLU A 180 7.52 19.50 -8.30
N PRO A 181 8.43 18.91 -7.48
CA PRO A 181 8.43 17.46 -7.28
C PRO A 181 7.09 16.87 -6.84
N LEU A 182 6.41 17.49 -5.87
CA LEU A 182 5.11 17.04 -5.38
C LEU A 182 4.04 17.07 -6.47
N ARG A 183 4.03 18.12 -7.29
CA ARG A 183 3.13 18.22 -8.44
C ARG A 183 3.41 17.11 -9.46
N CYS A 184 4.66 16.88 -9.80
CA CYS A 184 5.06 15.82 -10.74
C CYS A 184 4.67 14.43 -10.20
N TRP A 185 4.95 14.16 -8.92
CA TRP A 185 4.58 12.89 -8.30
C TRP A 185 3.07 12.73 -8.21
N GLU A 186 2.31 13.76 -7.84
CA GLU A 186 0.85 13.71 -7.80
C GLU A 186 0.25 13.36 -9.17
N GLN A 187 0.76 13.96 -10.25
CA GLN A 187 0.35 13.64 -11.61
C GLN A 187 0.74 12.21 -12.01
N ALA A 188 1.95 11.77 -11.65
CA ALA A 188 2.40 10.40 -11.92
C ALA A 188 1.51 9.36 -11.21
N MET A 189 1.02 9.65 -10.00
CA MET A 189 0.11 8.76 -9.27
C MET A 189 -1.32 8.72 -9.86
N GLN A 190 -1.70 9.61 -10.78
CA GLN A 190 -3.00 9.56 -11.45
C GLN A 190 -3.02 8.61 -12.65
N VAL A 191 -1.85 8.28 -13.19
CA VAL A 191 -1.70 7.42 -14.38
C VAL A 191 -1.27 5.99 -14.05
N ILE A 192 -1.00 5.72 -12.77
CA ILE A 192 -0.59 4.42 -12.21
C ILE A 192 -1.73 3.86 -11.38
#